data_AF-A0A916H8Z0-F1
#
_entry.id   AF-A0A916H8Z0-F1
#
_cell.length_a   1.000
_cell.length_b   1.000
_cell.length_c   1.000
_cell.angle_alpha   90.00
_cell.angle_beta   90.00
_cell.angle_gamma   90.00
#
_symmetry.space_group_name_H-M   'P 1'
#
loop_
_entity.id
_entity.type
_entity.pdbx_description
1 polymer ?
#
loop_
_entity_poly.entity_id
_entity_poly.type
_entity_poly.pdbx_seq_one_letter_code
_entity_poly.pdbx_strand_id
1 'polypeptide(L)'
;MKTVCYVLLSIMLMSWAGTAYAQGEGDTQTGTRVPLGVEARSGKLVFESKDGDFKWWIDSRIQIDAAMFFENKNPLSNGTIMRRATLALKSVLWKDWQAELDMDFGDAVLDARDIWIRYNFPKMNAALQVGNFKEPFGLERLNSSRLLTFLERSTMSNAFPLGRRMGLAGRYWGDLGQVTVGVFGHELGTRVDKGTLDEGVSTNVRVTCAPINTKGRTLHIGAAASYKTPDVTPDLAPNTIELKARTETYVFDPKPLHTGDITGVNHYDRFGGELAGVYGPLYLQGEVQATSVKRWYGKPTATFMGGYGTVSWMLTGESRVYYVDEGEFGPIDEPCSAWGAVELAARYSVLSLND
;
A
#
# COMPACT_ATOMS: atom_id res chain seq x y z
N MET A 1 12.18 -47.35 22.97
CA MET A 1 11.96 -46.07 22.27
C MET A 1 11.06 -46.33 21.07
N LYS A 2 9.83 -45.81 21.09
CA LYS A 2 8.90 -45.89 19.96
C LYS A 2 9.14 -44.67 19.08
N THR A 3 9.64 -44.87 17.87
CA THR A 3 9.81 -43.81 16.87
C THR A 3 8.48 -43.65 16.14
N VAL A 4 7.84 -42.50 16.32
CA VAL A 4 6.61 -42.12 15.61
C VAL A 4 7.02 -41.54 14.25
N CYS A 5 6.51 -42.13 13.18
CA CYS A 5 6.72 -41.68 11.80
C CYS A 5 5.55 -40.75 11.41
N TYR A 6 5.83 -39.48 11.11
CA TYR A 6 4.84 -38.56 10.57
C TYR A 6 4.86 -38.65 9.04
N VAL A 7 3.72 -39.06 8.45
CA VAL A 7 3.48 -39.00 7.01
C VAL A 7 3.02 -37.59 6.66
N LEU A 8 3.88 -36.81 6.02
CA LEU A 8 3.54 -35.53 5.41
C LEU A 8 2.92 -35.79 4.05
N LEU A 9 1.61 -35.53 3.93
CA LEU A 9 0.87 -35.59 2.68
C LEU A 9 1.11 -34.28 1.89
N SER A 10 2.25 -34.21 1.21
CA SER A 10 2.51 -33.15 0.22
C SER A 10 1.82 -33.52 -1.09
N ILE A 11 0.74 -32.83 -1.43
CA ILE A 11 0.15 -32.86 -2.78
C ILE A 11 1.10 -32.09 -3.70
N MET A 12 2.11 -32.79 -4.18
CA MET A 12 3.05 -32.32 -5.18
C MET A 12 2.50 -32.75 -6.54
N LEU A 13 1.87 -31.82 -7.26
CA LEU A 13 1.52 -32.00 -8.67
C LEU A 13 2.83 -32.02 -9.47
N MET A 14 3.45 -33.20 -9.54
CA MET A 14 4.56 -33.50 -10.44
C MET A 14 4.07 -33.48 -11.88
N SER A 15 4.32 -32.39 -12.60
CA SER A 15 4.36 -32.41 -14.06
C SER A 15 5.78 -32.79 -14.49
N TRP A 16 5.92 -34.06 -14.90
CA TRP A 16 6.85 -34.63 -15.87
C TRP A 16 8.15 -33.85 -16.18
N ALA A 17 9.28 -34.38 -15.71
CA ALA A 17 10.61 -34.03 -16.22
C ALA A 17 10.84 -34.74 -17.57
N GLY A 18 10.65 -34.01 -18.66
CA GLY A 18 11.11 -34.42 -19.99
C GLY A 18 12.58 -34.04 -20.18
N THR A 19 13.41 -35.03 -20.48
CA THR A 19 14.80 -34.90 -20.94
C THR A 19 14.90 -33.99 -22.16
N ALA A 20 15.73 -32.95 -22.10
CA ALA A 20 16.05 -32.10 -23.24
C ALA A 20 17.05 -32.80 -24.18
N TYR A 21 16.61 -33.18 -25.38
CA TYR A 21 17.48 -33.46 -26.51
C TYR A 21 17.65 -32.16 -27.31
N ALA A 22 18.89 -31.74 -27.53
CA ALA A 22 19.21 -30.70 -28.50
C ALA A 22 19.05 -31.27 -29.92
N GLN A 23 18.14 -30.70 -30.72
CA GLN A 23 17.95 -31.09 -32.11
C GLN A 23 17.68 -29.84 -32.97
N GLY A 24 18.67 -29.49 -33.79
CA GLY A 24 18.53 -28.92 -35.15
C GLY A 24 17.92 -27.52 -35.32
N GLU A 25 18.63 -26.65 -36.07
CA GLU A 25 18.07 -25.47 -36.71
C GLU A 25 16.80 -25.82 -37.47
N GLY A 26 15.69 -25.17 -37.11
CA GLY A 26 14.40 -25.25 -37.78
C GLY A 26 13.66 -23.94 -37.60
N ASP A 27 13.63 -23.15 -38.67
CA ASP A 27 12.83 -21.93 -38.80
C ASP A 27 11.34 -22.24 -38.55
N THR A 28 10.83 -21.86 -37.39
CA THR A 28 9.40 -21.82 -37.06
C THR A 28 9.10 -20.67 -36.09
N GLN A 29 9.28 -19.42 -36.55
CA GLN A 29 8.59 -18.29 -35.91
C GLN A 29 7.21 -18.07 -36.54
N THR A 30 6.26 -18.93 -36.20
CA THR A 30 4.82 -18.64 -36.36
C THR A 30 4.22 -18.22 -35.02
N GLY A 31 4.78 -17.17 -34.42
CA GLY A 31 4.07 -16.39 -33.41
C GLY A 31 3.16 -15.40 -34.12
N THR A 32 1.84 -15.45 -33.87
CA THR A 32 0.90 -14.42 -34.36
C THR A 32 1.38 -13.05 -33.88
N ARG A 33 1.78 -12.18 -34.81
CA ARG A 33 2.24 -10.83 -34.50
C ARG A 33 1.04 -9.94 -34.20
N VAL A 34 0.96 -9.42 -32.97
CA VAL A 34 -0.05 -8.42 -32.60
C VAL A 34 0.57 -7.02 -32.69
N PRO A 35 0.08 -6.13 -33.56
CA PRO A 35 0.59 -4.77 -33.64
C PRO A 35 0.19 -3.97 -32.40
N LEU A 36 1.15 -3.29 -31.76
CA LEU A 36 0.93 -2.35 -30.68
C LEU A 36 0.95 -0.91 -31.21
N GLY A 37 -0.09 -0.14 -30.89
CA GLY A 37 -0.10 1.31 -31.06
C GLY A 37 0.65 2.00 -29.93
N VAL A 38 1.12 3.22 -30.18
CA VAL A 38 1.78 4.07 -29.17
C VAL A 38 1.04 5.39 -29.11
N GLU A 39 0.70 5.83 -27.90
CA GLU A 39 0.03 7.10 -27.67
C GLU A 39 0.45 7.73 -26.34
N ALA A 40 0.35 9.06 -26.28
CA ALA A 40 0.50 9.81 -25.04
C ALA A 40 -0.87 9.98 -24.38
N ARG A 41 -1.08 9.39 -23.20
CA ARG A 41 -2.30 9.55 -22.38
C ARG A 41 -1.92 10.19 -21.05
N SER A 42 -2.40 11.41 -20.81
CA SER A 42 -2.16 12.16 -19.56
C SER A 42 -0.69 12.22 -19.15
N GLY A 43 0.19 12.50 -20.12
CA GLY A 43 1.64 12.60 -19.92
C GLY A 43 2.39 11.27 -19.85
N LYS A 44 1.74 10.13 -20.11
CA LYS A 44 2.35 8.79 -20.11
C LYS A 44 2.38 8.21 -21.51
N LEU A 45 3.48 7.54 -21.86
CA LEU A 45 3.53 6.72 -23.07
C LEU A 45 2.87 5.38 -22.79
N VAL A 46 1.85 5.06 -23.58
CA VAL A 46 1.07 3.82 -23.50
C VAL A 46 1.24 3.05 -24.79
N PHE A 47 1.60 1.78 -24.66
CA PHE A 47 1.70 0.81 -25.74
C PHE A 47 0.48 -0.11 -25.64
N GLU A 48 -0.42 -0.09 -26.61
CA GLU A 48 -1.70 -0.79 -26.52
C GLU A 48 -2.04 -1.50 -27.83
N SER A 49 -2.44 -2.77 -27.76
CA SER A 49 -2.97 -3.51 -28.90
C SER A 49 -4.38 -3.02 -29.24
N LYS A 50 -4.75 -3.08 -30.52
CA LYS A 50 -6.08 -2.60 -30.98
C LYS A 50 -7.26 -3.35 -30.34
N ASP A 51 -7.07 -4.60 -29.97
CA ASP A 51 -8.06 -5.46 -29.31
C ASP A 51 -8.11 -5.28 -27.78
N GLY A 52 -7.20 -4.47 -27.21
CA GLY A 52 -7.08 -4.23 -25.78
C GLY A 52 -6.49 -5.40 -24.98
N ASP A 53 -6.02 -6.45 -25.65
CA ASP A 53 -5.44 -7.62 -24.96
C ASP A 53 -4.10 -7.29 -24.31
N PHE A 54 -3.32 -6.39 -24.89
CA PHE A 54 -2.01 -6.02 -24.38
C PHE A 54 -1.93 -4.53 -24.17
N LYS A 55 -1.59 -4.13 -22.95
CA LYS A 55 -1.33 -2.74 -22.58
C LYS A 55 -0.09 -2.67 -21.72
N TRP A 56 0.82 -1.77 -22.03
CA TRP A 56 2.02 -1.50 -21.24
C TRP A 56 2.20 0.00 -21.12
N TRP A 57 2.60 0.47 -19.94
CA TRP A 57 2.98 1.86 -19.76
C TRP A 57 4.01 2.00 -18.66
N ILE A 58 4.76 3.09 -18.76
CA ILE A 58 5.75 3.47 -17.77
C ILE A 58 5.15 4.61 -16.94
N ASP A 59 5.17 4.47 -15.62
CA ASP A 59 4.82 5.53 -14.69
C ASP A 59 6.09 6.01 -13.99
N SER A 60 6.22 7.31 -13.81
CA SER A 60 7.34 7.89 -13.07
C SER A 60 6.84 8.92 -12.06
N ARG A 61 7.63 9.13 -11.01
CA ARG A 61 7.38 10.18 -10.05
C ARG A 61 8.67 10.66 -9.44
N ILE A 62 8.87 11.96 -9.46
CA ILE A 62 9.95 12.64 -8.76
C ILE A 62 9.33 13.62 -7.77
N GLN A 63 9.70 13.54 -6.51
CA GLN A 63 9.30 14.46 -5.45
C GLN A 63 10.56 14.92 -4.72
N ILE A 64 10.75 16.24 -4.68
CA ILE A 64 11.87 16.90 -4.02
C ILE A 64 11.26 17.83 -2.99
N ASP A 65 11.61 17.63 -1.73
CA ASP A 65 11.05 18.39 -0.62
C ASP A 65 12.15 19.25 0.00
N ALA A 66 11.80 20.46 0.41
CA ALA A 66 12.66 21.34 1.20
C ALA A 66 11.86 21.89 2.38
N ALA A 67 12.49 21.97 3.56
CA ALA A 67 11.85 22.51 4.75
C ALA A 67 12.79 23.42 5.55
N MET A 68 12.20 24.48 6.09
CA MET A 68 12.82 25.38 7.06
C MET A 68 11.93 25.48 8.29
N PHE A 69 12.52 25.27 9.45
CA PHE A 69 11.87 25.34 10.75
C PHE A 69 12.41 26.53 11.53
N PHE A 70 11.51 27.29 12.17
CA PHE A 70 11.84 28.57 12.81
C PHE A 70 11.75 28.53 14.35
N GLU A 71 11.44 27.38 14.93
CA GLU A 71 11.20 27.21 16.37
C GLU A 71 12.41 26.56 17.06
N ASN A 72 12.75 27.03 18.27
CA ASN A 72 13.97 26.63 18.99
C ASN A 72 13.71 25.66 20.17
N LYS A 73 12.45 25.44 20.56
CA LYS A 73 12.13 24.54 21.70
C LYS A 73 12.49 23.09 21.42
N ASN A 74 12.31 22.64 20.18
CA ASN A 74 12.76 21.35 19.69
C ASN A 74 13.63 21.63 18.46
N PRO A 75 14.95 21.36 18.49
CA PRO A 75 15.81 21.66 17.35
C PRO A 75 15.44 20.76 16.17
N LEU A 76 14.71 21.33 15.20
CA LEU A 76 14.39 20.68 13.94
C LEU A 76 15.46 21.07 12.90
N SER A 77 15.95 20.08 12.16
CA SER A 77 16.96 20.31 11.12
C SER A 77 16.29 20.75 9.82
N ASN A 78 16.79 21.85 9.26
CA ASN A 78 16.44 22.28 7.91
C ASN A 78 17.13 21.40 6.87
N GLY A 79 16.59 21.35 5.65
CA GLY A 79 17.23 20.59 4.57
C GLY A 79 16.39 20.46 3.32
N THR A 80 16.96 19.73 2.37
CA THR A 80 16.33 19.33 1.11
C THR A 80 16.57 17.85 0.91
N ILE A 81 15.57 17.13 0.42
CA ILE A 81 15.62 15.69 0.21
C ILE A 81 15.02 15.31 -1.15
N MET A 82 15.45 14.18 -1.68
CA MET A 82 14.73 13.51 -2.76
C MET A 82 13.73 12.53 -2.13
N ARG A 83 12.50 13.00 -1.92
CA ARG A 83 11.47 12.28 -1.17
C ARG A 83 11.04 10.98 -1.85
N ARG A 84 10.92 11.00 -3.19
CA ARG A 84 10.68 9.82 -4.04
C ARG A 84 11.31 10.06 -5.40
N ALA A 85 11.89 9.00 -5.96
CA ALA A 85 12.22 8.92 -7.37
C ALA A 85 11.81 7.53 -7.82
N THR A 86 10.55 7.37 -8.24
CA THR A 86 10.01 6.06 -8.60
C THR A 86 9.90 5.87 -10.10
N LEU A 87 10.17 4.65 -10.55
CA LEU A 87 9.91 4.18 -11.89
C LEU A 87 9.12 2.88 -11.82
N ALA A 88 7.96 2.86 -12.45
CA ALA A 88 7.09 1.69 -12.50
C ALA A 88 6.82 1.26 -13.94
N LEU A 89 6.92 -0.04 -14.19
CA LEU A 89 6.39 -0.69 -15.39
C LEU A 89 5.09 -1.37 -15.04
N LYS A 90 4.01 -1.04 -15.76
CA LYS A 90 2.69 -1.63 -15.54
C LYS A 90 2.20 -2.28 -16.82
N SER A 91 1.48 -3.39 -16.67
CA SER A 91 0.91 -4.11 -17.81
C SER A 91 -0.50 -4.63 -17.54
N VAL A 92 -1.27 -4.72 -18.63
CA VAL A 92 -2.49 -5.52 -18.73
C VAL A 92 -2.27 -6.55 -19.84
N LEU A 93 -2.48 -7.82 -19.55
CA LEU A 93 -2.29 -8.94 -20.47
C LEU A 93 -3.58 -9.76 -20.56
N TRP A 94 -4.01 -10.06 -21.78
CA TRP A 94 -5.28 -10.72 -22.10
C TRP A 94 -6.48 -10.13 -21.35
N LYS A 95 -6.51 -8.80 -21.22
CA LYS A 95 -7.52 -7.98 -20.50
C LYS A 95 -7.61 -8.19 -18.98
N ASP A 96 -7.37 -9.39 -18.50
CA ASP A 96 -7.71 -9.82 -17.14
C ASP A 96 -6.50 -9.89 -16.21
N TRP A 97 -5.30 -10.11 -16.76
CA TRP A 97 -4.06 -10.13 -15.99
C TRP A 97 -3.47 -8.73 -15.90
N GLN A 98 -3.06 -8.35 -14.71
CA GLN A 98 -2.36 -7.11 -14.44
C GLN A 98 -1.05 -7.41 -13.72
N ALA A 99 -0.01 -6.66 -14.04
CA ALA A 99 1.24 -6.72 -13.30
C ALA A 99 1.83 -5.32 -13.11
N GLU A 100 2.54 -5.15 -12.01
CA GLU A 100 3.26 -3.92 -11.68
C GLU A 100 4.64 -4.26 -11.11
N LEU A 101 5.65 -3.54 -11.59
CA LEU A 101 7.00 -3.52 -11.08
C LEU A 101 7.37 -2.05 -10.82
N ASP A 102 7.28 -1.59 -9.57
CA ASP A 102 7.56 -0.23 -9.11
C ASP A 102 8.77 -0.22 -8.17
N MET A 103 9.81 0.52 -8.57
CA MET A 103 11.07 0.68 -7.83
C MET A 103 11.23 2.14 -7.42
N ASP A 104 11.59 2.40 -6.15
CA ASP A 104 12.00 3.72 -5.65
C ASP A 104 13.53 3.83 -5.57
N PHE A 105 14.03 4.98 -5.97
CA PHE A 105 15.44 5.37 -5.90
C PHE A 105 15.62 6.62 -5.01
N GLY A 106 14.55 7.07 -4.33
CA GLY A 106 14.58 8.20 -3.41
C GLY A 106 15.58 7.99 -2.27
N ASP A 107 16.19 9.08 -1.82
CA ASP A 107 17.22 9.07 -0.76
C ASP A 107 18.42 8.13 -1.02
N ALA A 108 18.70 7.84 -2.30
CA ALA A 108 19.74 6.90 -2.76
C ALA A 108 19.60 5.46 -2.24
N VAL A 109 18.42 5.09 -1.76
CA VAL A 109 18.08 3.72 -1.35
C VAL A 109 17.20 3.09 -2.43
N LEU A 110 17.56 1.87 -2.85
CA LEU A 110 16.73 1.09 -3.76
C LEU A 110 15.65 0.35 -2.96
N ASP A 111 14.39 0.73 -3.15
CA ASP A 111 13.24 0.11 -2.50
C ASP A 111 12.29 -0.52 -3.51
N ALA A 112 11.97 -1.80 -3.30
CA ALA A 112 10.99 -2.53 -4.10
C ALA A 112 9.59 -2.22 -3.57
N ARG A 113 8.91 -1.23 -4.19
CA ARG A 113 7.59 -0.79 -3.74
C ARG A 113 6.54 -1.83 -4.10
N ASP A 114 6.03 -1.82 -5.31
CA ASP A 114 4.94 -2.69 -5.73
C ASP A 114 5.45 -3.66 -6.79
N ILE A 115 5.51 -4.96 -6.44
CA ILE A 115 5.93 -6.05 -7.32
C ILE A 115 4.90 -7.16 -7.24
N TRP A 116 3.89 -7.12 -8.10
CA TRP A 116 2.75 -8.03 -7.99
C TRP A 116 2.14 -8.40 -9.33
N ILE A 117 1.40 -9.50 -9.31
CA ILE A 117 0.53 -9.96 -10.38
C ILE A 117 -0.89 -10.07 -9.81
N ARG A 118 -1.87 -9.59 -10.56
CA ARG A 118 -3.30 -9.66 -10.24
C ARG A 118 -4.05 -10.31 -11.40
N TYR A 119 -4.94 -11.23 -11.08
CA TYR A 119 -5.93 -11.74 -12.02
C TYR A 119 -7.30 -11.20 -11.64
N ASN A 120 -7.97 -10.51 -12.58
CA ASN A 120 -9.34 -10.04 -12.41
C ASN A 120 -10.30 -11.07 -13.00
N PHE A 121 -11.33 -11.43 -12.25
CA PHE A 121 -12.39 -12.35 -12.68
C PHE A 121 -13.55 -11.54 -13.27
N PRO A 122 -13.68 -11.41 -14.61
CA PRO A 122 -14.53 -10.38 -15.22
C PRO A 122 -16.02 -10.55 -14.94
N LYS A 123 -16.46 -11.79 -14.68
CA LYS A 123 -17.86 -12.13 -14.40
C LYS A 123 -18.23 -12.08 -12.92
N MET A 124 -17.26 -11.91 -12.04
CA MET A 124 -17.45 -12.05 -10.60
C MET A 124 -17.16 -10.76 -9.83
N ASN A 125 -16.73 -9.68 -10.48
CA ASN A 125 -16.25 -8.47 -9.81
C ASN A 125 -15.29 -8.80 -8.66
N ALA A 126 -14.36 -9.71 -8.95
CA ALA A 126 -13.40 -10.21 -8.00
C ALA A 126 -12.00 -10.15 -8.59
N ALA A 127 -11.00 -10.09 -7.73
CA ALA A 127 -9.60 -10.14 -8.12
C ALA A 127 -8.78 -10.94 -7.11
N LEU A 128 -7.76 -11.63 -7.60
CA LEU A 128 -6.73 -12.27 -6.79
C LEU A 128 -5.39 -11.64 -7.11
N GLN A 129 -4.69 -11.14 -6.09
CA GLN A 129 -3.39 -10.48 -6.23
C GLN A 129 -2.35 -11.19 -5.38
N VAL A 130 -1.18 -11.45 -5.98
CA VAL A 130 -0.03 -12.08 -5.33
C VAL A 130 1.24 -11.28 -5.59
N GLY A 131 2.12 -11.19 -4.59
CA GLY A 131 3.41 -10.52 -4.69
C GLY A 131 3.64 -9.56 -3.53
N ASN A 132 4.48 -8.55 -3.72
CA ASN A 132 4.76 -7.50 -2.76
C ASN A 132 3.91 -6.26 -3.03
N PHE A 133 3.00 -5.95 -2.13
CA PHE A 133 2.09 -4.81 -2.24
C PHE A 133 1.57 -4.39 -0.88
N LYS A 134 0.84 -3.27 -0.83
CA LYS A 134 0.28 -2.74 0.42
C LYS A 134 -0.73 -3.70 1.04
N GLU A 135 -0.61 -3.89 2.35
CA GLU A 135 -1.66 -4.53 3.14
C GLU A 135 -2.96 -3.70 3.09
N PRO A 136 -4.14 -4.32 3.00
CA PRO A 136 -5.42 -3.61 2.85
C PRO A 136 -5.85 -2.97 4.18
N PHE A 137 -5.27 -1.83 4.54
CA PHE A 137 -5.60 -1.14 5.79
C PHE A 137 -5.31 0.37 5.72
N GLY A 138 -6.33 1.19 6.02
CA GLY A 138 -6.24 2.65 6.05
C GLY A 138 -6.33 3.30 4.68
N LEU A 139 -7.22 4.27 4.53
CA LEU A 139 -7.47 4.97 3.27
C LEU A 139 -6.28 5.83 2.83
N GLU A 140 -5.68 6.62 3.72
CA GLU A 140 -4.50 7.47 3.44
C GLU A 140 -3.27 6.63 3.08
N ARG A 141 -3.16 5.44 3.66
CA ARG A 141 -2.08 4.50 3.37
C ARG A 141 -2.25 3.89 1.98
N LEU A 142 -3.45 3.41 1.67
CA LEU A 142 -3.77 2.74 0.41
C LEU A 142 -3.77 3.70 -0.78
N ASN A 143 -4.33 4.90 -0.62
CA ASN A 143 -4.26 5.95 -1.64
C ASN A 143 -2.83 6.15 -2.14
N SER A 144 -2.72 6.40 -3.44
CA SER A 144 -1.46 6.70 -4.09
C SER A 144 -0.77 7.89 -3.41
N SER A 145 0.52 7.80 -3.17
CA SER A 145 1.29 8.94 -2.63
C SER A 145 1.39 10.14 -3.58
N ARG A 146 0.89 10.01 -4.82
CA ARG A 146 0.69 11.14 -5.74
C ARG A 146 -0.54 11.98 -5.37
N LEU A 147 -1.48 11.39 -4.64
CA LEU A 147 -2.81 11.96 -4.34
C LEU A 147 -2.93 12.40 -2.88
N LEU A 148 -1.83 12.35 -2.12
CA LEU A 148 -1.80 12.90 -0.77
C LEU A 148 -1.95 14.41 -0.84
N THR A 149 -2.80 14.96 0.03
CA THR A 149 -3.05 16.41 0.13
C THR A 149 -1.91 17.14 0.82
N PHE A 150 -1.22 16.45 1.74
CA PHE A 150 -0.02 16.95 2.42
C PHE A 150 1.21 16.21 1.91
N LEU A 151 2.39 16.81 2.12
CA LEU A 151 3.68 16.22 1.74
C LEU A 151 3.88 14.82 2.36
N GLU A 152 3.49 14.67 3.64
CA GLU A 152 3.53 13.41 4.36
C GLU A 152 2.15 12.94 4.84
N ARG A 153 2.04 11.62 5.02
CA ARG A 153 0.91 10.99 5.71
C ARG A 153 0.82 11.45 7.16
N SER A 154 -0.36 11.30 7.74
CA SER A 154 -0.64 11.62 9.13
C SER A 154 0.31 10.88 10.08
N THR A 155 0.54 11.48 11.25
CA THR A 155 1.35 10.90 12.33
C THR A 155 0.84 9.51 12.71
N MET A 156 -0.49 9.34 12.79
CA MET A 156 -1.13 8.05 13.06
C MET A 156 -0.81 7.01 11.97
N SER A 157 -0.98 7.37 10.69
CA SER A 157 -0.69 6.44 9.58
C SER A 157 0.78 6.07 9.51
N ASN A 158 1.69 6.92 9.99
CA ASN A 158 3.11 6.59 10.12
C ASN A 158 3.41 5.67 11.32
N ALA A 159 2.66 5.78 12.42
CA ALA A 159 2.85 5.03 13.67
C ALA A 159 2.39 3.57 13.61
N PHE A 160 1.30 3.32 12.90
CA PHE A 160 0.70 1.99 12.75
C PHE A 160 0.86 1.48 11.31
N PRO A 161 2.07 1.49 10.73
CA PRO A 161 2.24 1.14 9.33
C PRO A 161 1.86 -0.33 9.13
N LEU A 162 0.79 -0.56 8.36
CA LEU A 162 0.67 -1.78 7.57
C LEU A 162 1.26 -1.45 6.21
N GLY A 163 2.37 -2.11 5.94
CA GLY A 163 3.37 -1.71 4.96
C GLY A 163 3.11 -2.37 3.62
N ARG A 164 4.19 -2.56 2.87
CA ARG A 164 4.19 -3.46 1.71
C ARG A 164 4.87 -4.75 2.06
N ARG A 165 4.25 -5.87 1.70
CA ARG A 165 4.69 -7.20 2.09
C ARG A 165 4.41 -8.20 1.00
N MET A 166 5.19 -9.27 0.98
CA MET A 166 4.86 -10.45 0.20
C MET A 166 3.58 -11.09 0.73
N GLY A 167 2.58 -11.26 -0.13
CA GLY A 167 1.32 -11.84 0.28
C GLY A 167 0.40 -12.21 -0.87
N LEU A 168 -0.77 -12.67 -0.48
CA LEU A 168 -1.91 -13.01 -1.33
C LEU A 168 -3.13 -12.27 -0.80
N ALA A 169 -3.84 -11.55 -1.67
CA ALA A 169 -5.08 -10.89 -1.32
C ALA A 169 -6.17 -11.21 -2.33
N GLY A 170 -7.37 -11.52 -1.83
CA GLY A 170 -8.59 -11.62 -2.60
C GLY A 170 -9.43 -10.36 -2.37
N ARG A 171 -9.98 -9.81 -3.46
CA ARG A 171 -10.89 -8.67 -3.42
C ARG A 171 -12.18 -9.03 -4.12
N TYR A 172 -13.30 -8.57 -3.57
CA TYR A 172 -14.61 -8.62 -4.20
C TYR A 172 -15.28 -7.24 -4.06
N TRP A 173 -15.91 -6.76 -5.13
CA TRP A 173 -16.60 -5.47 -5.15
C TRP A 173 -17.98 -5.56 -5.78
N GLY A 174 -18.85 -4.65 -5.37
CA GLY A 174 -20.14 -4.38 -5.99
C GLY A 174 -20.29 -2.88 -6.26
N ASP A 175 -21.51 -2.46 -6.58
CA ASP A 175 -21.76 -1.07 -6.98
C ASP A 175 -21.56 -0.06 -5.85
N LEU A 176 -21.72 -0.50 -4.60
CA LEU A 176 -21.68 0.33 -3.41
C LEU A 176 -20.44 0.11 -2.55
N GLY A 177 -19.56 -0.83 -2.83
CA GLY A 177 -18.44 -1.09 -1.92
C GLY A 177 -17.58 -2.29 -2.30
N GLN A 178 -16.58 -2.56 -1.47
CA GLN A 178 -15.69 -3.71 -1.63
C GLN A 178 -15.29 -4.33 -0.30
N VAL A 179 -14.94 -5.61 -0.35
CA VAL A 179 -14.22 -6.33 0.69
C VAL A 179 -12.90 -6.85 0.13
N THR A 180 -11.83 -6.63 0.88
CA THR A 180 -10.51 -7.20 0.60
C THR A 180 -10.06 -8.00 1.81
N VAL A 181 -9.64 -9.24 1.57
CA VAL A 181 -9.01 -10.12 2.57
C VAL A 181 -7.64 -10.52 2.08
N GLY A 182 -6.66 -10.62 2.97
CA GLY A 182 -5.33 -11.04 2.57
C GLY A 182 -4.46 -11.60 3.68
N VAL A 183 -3.49 -12.40 3.29
CA VAL A 183 -2.46 -12.97 4.18
C VAL A 183 -1.10 -12.55 3.63
N PHE A 184 -0.26 -12.05 4.51
CA PHE A 184 1.04 -11.47 4.18
C PHE A 184 2.10 -12.04 5.11
N GLY A 185 3.29 -12.31 4.55
CA GLY A 185 4.47 -12.70 5.30
C GLY A 185 5.35 -11.49 5.60
N HIS A 186 6.65 -11.62 5.34
CA HIS A 186 7.62 -10.56 5.58
C HIS A 186 7.59 -9.44 4.51
N GLU A 187 8.01 -8.26 4.95
CA GLU A 187 8.51 -7.20 4.06
C GLU A 187 9.71 -7.70 3.23
N LEU A 188 9.78 -7.28 1.97
CA LEU A 188 10.88 -7.67 1.09
C LEU A 188 12.21 -7.11 1.59
N GLY A 189 13.27 -7.91 1.51
CA GLY A 189 14.64 -7.46 1.81
C GLY A 189 15.00 -7.37 3.29
N THR A 190 14.08 -7.64 4.21
CA THR A 190 14.33 -7.58 5.67
C THR A 190 14.60 -8.94 6.31
N ARG A 191 14.70 -10.02 5.51
CA ARG A 191 15.02 -11.36 6.00
C ARG A 191 16.50 -11.46 6.33
N VAL A 192 16.82 -11.50 7.62
CA VAL A 192 18.20 -11.50 8.14
C VAL A 192 18.67 -12.89 8.53
N ASP A 193 17.73 -13.78 8.82
CA ASP A 193 18.04 -15.10 9.30
C ASP A 193 18.36 -16.02 8.10
N LYS A 194 19.32 -16.93 8.27
CA LYS A 194 19.61 -17.97 7.27
C LYS A 194 18.48 -19.03 7.20
N GLY A 195 17.23 -18.65 7.46
CA GLY A 195 16.07 -19.53 7.61
C GLY A 195 16.04 -20.35 8.89
N THR A 196 16.48 -19.77 10.00
CA THR A 196 16.48 -20.40 11.33
C THR A 196 15.25 -20.04 12.19
N LEU A 197 14.48 -19.03 11.82
CA LEU A 197 13.30 -18.52 12.51
C LEU A 197 12.13 -18.35 11.53
N ASP A 198 10.92 -18.48 12.05
CA ASP A 198 9.70 -18.28 11.27
C ASP A 198 9.47 -16.78 10.99
N GLU A 199 8.92 -16.48 9.82
CA GLU A 199 8.53 -15.11 9.44
C GLU A 199 7.28 -14.66 10.20
N GLY A 200 7.16 -13.34 10.42
CA GLY A 200 5.92 -12.73 10.88
C GLY A 200 4.81 -12.91 9.84
N VAL A 201 3.60 -13.24 10.30
CA VAL A 201 2.42 -13.38 9.45
C VAL A 201 1.40 -12.33 9.85
N SER A 202 0.78 -11.72 8.85
CA SER A 202 -0.28 -10.73 8.98
C SER A 202 -1.51 -11.19 8.21
N THR A 203 -2.67 -11.20 8.85
CA THR A 203 -3.96 -11.40 8.19
C THR A 203 -4.75 -10.11 8.27
N ASN A 204 -5.30 -9.67 7.14
CA ASN A 204 -5.95 -8.38 7.02
C ASN A 204 -7.33 -8.55 6.39
N VAL A 205 -8.30 -7.80 6.91
CA VAL A 205 -9.61 -7.61 6.28
C VAL A 205 -9.93 -6.11 6.26
N ARG A 206 -10.38 -5.62 5.11
CA ARG A 206 -10.92 -4.27 4.96
C ARG A 206 -12.22 -4.33 4.19
N VAL A 207 -13.23 -3.65 4.72
CA VAL A 207 -14.52 -3.46 4.07
C VAL A 207 -14.73 -1.97 3.88
N THR A 208 -15.18 -1.58 2.71
CA THR A 208 -15.52 -0.19 2.41
C THR A 208 -16.87 -0.12 1.70
N CYS A 209 -17.60 0.95 1.96
CA CYS A 209 -18.89 1.25 1.38
C CYS A 209 -18.90 2.72 0.96
N ALA A 210 -19.36 2.97 -0.26
CA ALA A 210 -19.63 4.28 -0.80
C ALA A 210 -21.10 4.39 -1.24
N PRO A 211 -22.05 4.60 -0.29
CA PRO A 211 -23.47 4.65 -0.60
C PRO A 211 -23.85 5.83 -1.49
N ILE A 212 -23.01 6.87 -1.51
CA ILE A 212 -23.10 7.99 -2.45
C ILE A 212 -21.80 7.96 -3.25
N ASN A 213 -21.89 7.72 -4.56
CA ASN A 213 -20.78 7.88 -5.47
C ASN A 213 -21.28 8.39 -6.83
N THR A 214 -21.39 9.70 -6.94
CA THR A 214 -21.81 10.40 -8.16
C THR A 214 -20.82 11.53 -8.44
N LYS A 215 -20.85 12.11 -9.64
CA LYS A 215 -19.93 13.19 -10.00
C LYS A 215 -20.03 14.34 -8.98
N GLY A 216 -18.92 14.67 -8.33
CA GLY A 216 -18.85 15.72 -7.33
C GLY A 216 -19.52 15.39 -5.98
N ARG A 217 -20.01 14.18 -5.76
CA ARG A 217 -20.60 13.79 -4.48
C ARG A 217 -20.24 12.35 -4.14
N THR A 218 -19.44 12.20 -3.09
CA THR A 218 -19.03 10.89 -2.60
C THR A 218 -19.15 10.86 -1.09
N LEU A 219 -19.62 9.74 -0.54
CA LEU A 219 -19.51 9.41 0.87
C LEU A 219 -18.82 8.05 0.93
N HIS A 220 -17.70 7.96 1.63
CA HIS A 220 -16.94 6.74 1.87
C HIS A 220 -16.95 6.42 3.36
N ILE A 221 -17.23 5.17 3.69
CA ILE A 221 -17.16 4.62 5.04
C ILE A 221 -16.36 3.32 4.95
N GLY A 222 -15.35 3.16 5.79
CA GLY A 222 -14.50 1.99 5.80
C GLY A 222 -14.20 1.49 7.20
N ALA A 223 -13.93 0.20 7.30
CA ALA A 223 -13.41 -0.43 8.50
C ALA A 223 -12.38 -1.49 8.12
N ALA A 224 -11.34 -1.64 8.94
CA ALA A 224 -10.31 -2.63 8.75
C ALA A 224 -9.91 -3.29 10.07
N ALA A 225 -9.54 -4.57 9.99
CA ALA A 225 -8.98 -5.33 11.09
C ALA A 225 -7.76 -6.12 10.61
N SER A 226 -6.77 -6.26 11.48
CA SER A 226 -5.54 -7.00 11.21
C SER A 226 -5.10 -7.78 12.44
N TYR A 227 -4.67 -9.01 12.24
CA TYR A 227 -3.96 -9.82 13.23
C TYR A 227 -2.54 -10.04 12.74
N LYS A 228 -1.54 -9.77 13.58
CA LYS A 228 -0.15 -9.88 13.16
C LYS A 228 0.77 -10.42 14.25
N THR A 229 1.71 -11.28 13.86
CA THR A 229 2.83 -11.70 14.70
C THR A 229 4.06 -10.81 14.46
N PRO A 230 4.92 -10.61 15.48
CA PRO A 230 6.14 -9.81 15.33
C PRO A 230 7.04 -10.35 14.22
N ASP A 231 7.63 -9.43 13.46
CA ASP A 231 8.63 -9.77 12.45
C ASP A 231 10.00 -10.03 13.10
N VAL A 232 10.83 -10.80 12.40
CA VAL A 232 12.23 -11.03 12.77
C VAL A 232 13.10 -10.04 11.98
N THR A 233 13.40 -8.89 12.57
CA THR A 233 14.18 -7.82 11.93
C THR A 233 15.61 -7.79 12.47
N PRO A 234 16.60 -7.21 11.74
CA PRO A 234 17.99 -7.20 12.20
C PRO A 234 18.18 -6.38 13.49
N ASP A 235 17.35 -5.36 13.68
CA ASP A 235 17.54 -4.33 14.69
C ASP A 235 16.78 -4.62 16.00
N LEU A 236 15.94 -5.67 16.04
CA LEU A 236 15.12 -6.01 17.19
C LEU A 236 15.32 -7.47 17.60
N ALA A 237 15.29 -7.71 18.92
CA ALA A 237 15.25 -9.06 19.46
C ALA A 237 13.97 -9.80 19.01
N PRO A 238 13.97 -11.14 18.90
CA PRO A 238 12.77 -11.91 18.56
C PRO A 238 11.58 -11.55 19.45
N ASN A 239 10.36 -11.58 18.88
CA ASN A 239 9.13 -11.24 19.59
C ASN A 239 9.13 -9.82 20.17
N THR A 240 9.74 -8.86 19.47
CA THR A 240 9.78 -7.45 19.87
C THR A 240 9.20 -6.59 18.76
N ILE A 241 8.46 -5.55 19.15
CA ILE A 241 7.99 -4.53 18.22
C ILE A 241 8.32 -3.15 18.79
N GLU A 242 8.44 -2.17 17.89
CA GLU A 242 8.53 -0.75 18.24
C GLU A 242 7.51 0.00 17.38
N LEU A 243 6.63 0.78 18.00
CA LEU A 243 5.75 1.70 17.29
C LEU A 243 6.36 3.09 17.37
N LYS A 244 6.49 3.75 16.22
CA LYS A 244 7.14 5.06 16.12
C LYS A 244 6.59 5.90 14.99
N ALA A 245 6.54 7.20 15.20
CA ALA A 245 6.04 8.16 14.23
C ALA A 245 6.97 9.36 14.08
N ARG A 246 7.12 9.80 12.83
CA ARG A 246 7.75 11.07 12.45
C ARG A 246 6.75 12.22 12.57
N THR A 247 7.27 13.45 12.67
CA THR A 247 6.50 14.69 12.81
C THR A 247 5.99 15.24 11.46
N GLU A 248 5.19 14.45 10.72
CA GLU A 248 4.54 14.83 9.44
C GLU A 248 5.43 15.60 8.44
N THR A 249 6.73 15.39 8.53
CA THR A 249 7.76 15.92 7.66
C THR A 249 8.80 14.82 7.48
N TYR A 250 9.38 14.73 6.29
CA TYR A 250 10.46 13.79 6.00
C TYR A 250 11.83 14.46 6.03
N VAL A 251 11.90 15.80 5.87
CA VAL A 251 13.16 16.56 5.91
C VAL A 251 13.82 16.45 7.29
N PHE A 252 13.01 16.42 8.34
CA PHE A 252 13.43 16.11 9.70
C PHE A 252 12.80 14.76 10.10
N ASP A 253 13.56 13.66 9.95
CA ASP A 253 13.07 12.29 10.26
C ASP A 253 13.53 11.67 11.60
N PRO A 254 13.91 12.42 12.66
CA PRO A 254 13.80 11.88 14.01
C PRO A 254 12.35 11.47 14.31
N LYS A 255 12.20 10.35 15.02
CA LYS A 255 10.89 9.78 15.40
C LYS A 255 10.68 9.95 16.91
N PRO A 256 10.39 11.18 17.38
CA PRO A 256 10.33 11.47 18.82
C PRO A 256 9.14 10.80 19.50
N LEU A 257 8.09 10.45 18.75
CA LEU A 257 6.98 9.65 19.24
C LEU A 257 7.34 8.19 19.01
N HIS A 258 7.74 7.49 20.06
CA HIS A 258 8.03 6.05 20.00
C HIS A 258 7.69 5.37 21.32
N THR A 259 7.31 4.10 21.26
CA THR A 259 7.06 3.25 22.45
C THR A 259 8.35 2.73 23.07
N GLY A 260 9.46 2.82 22.34
CA GLY A 260 10.63 1.96 22.58
C GLY A 260 10.28 0.48 22.32
N ASP A 261 11.20 -0.40 22.73
CA ASP A 261 11.10 -1.83 22.48
C ASP A 261 10.07 -2.50 23.40
N ILE A 262 8.96 -2.95 22.80
CA ILE A 262 7.98 -3.77 23.48
C ILE A 262 8.37 -5.24 23.29
N THR A 263 9.01 -5.83 24.31
CA THR A 263 9.52 -7.20 24.26
C THR A 263 8.50 -8.26 24.66
N GLY A 264 8.68 -9.49 24.17
CA GLY A 264 7.88 -10.65 24.54
C GLY A 264 6.45 -10.57 24.00
N VAL A 265 6.29 -10.03 22.79
CA VAL A 265 5.02 -9.93 22.08
C VAL A 265 4.66 -11.30 21.50
N ASN A 266 3.42 -11.71 21.70
CA ASN A 266 2.83 -12.89 21.07
C ASN A 266 2.25 -12.51 19.70
N HIS A 267 1.31 -11.56 19.72
CA HIS A 267 0.69 -10.97 18.54
C HIS A 267 0.19 -9.58 18.87
N TYR A 268 -0.24 -8.85 17.85
CA TYR A 268 -0.94 -7.59 18.02
C TYR A 268 -2.07 -7.47 17.00
N ASP A 269 -3.20 -6.96 17.48
CA ASP A 269 -4.38 -6.71 16.69
C ASP A 269 -4.45 -5.23 16.34
N ARG A 270 -4.87 -4.91 15.13
CA ARG A 270 -5.13 -3.53 14.70
C ARG A 270 -6.55 -3.38 14.22
N PHE A 271 -7.16 -2.26 14.56
CA PHE A 271 -8.50 -1.89 14.13
C PHE A 271 -8.46 -0.47 13.56
N GLY A 272 -9.14 -0.26 12.45
CA GLY A 272 -9.19 1.03 11.76
C GLY A 272 -10.63 1.38 11.36
N GLY A 273 -10.99 2.64 11.55
CA GLY A 273 -12.22 3.23 11.01
C GLY A 273 -11.88 4.36 10.06
N GLU A 274 -12.58 4.42 8.92
CA GLU A 274 -12.33 5.36 7.82
C GLU A 274 -13.64 6.08 7.48
N LEU A 275 -13.59 7.41 7.34
CA LEU A 275 -14.71 8.22 6.86
C LEU A 275 -14.16 9.29 5.92
N ALA A 276 -14.75 9.41 4.74
CA ALA A 276 -14.39 10.48 3.81
C ALA A 276 -15.58 10.92 2.99
N GLY A 277 -15.54 12.15 2.49
CA GLY A 277 -16.61 12.72 1.69
C GLY A 277 -16.12 13.77 0.72
N VAL A 278 -16.77 13.83 -0.43
CA VAL A 278 -16.58 14.86 -1.45
C VAL A 278 -17.93 15.54 -1.68
N TYR A 279 -17.94 16.88 -1.69
CA TYR A 279 -19.09 17.68 -2.08
C TYR A 279 -18.63 18.86 -2.94
N GLY A 280 -18.69 18.67 -4.26
CA GLY A 280 -18.08 19.55 -5.25
C GLY A 280 -16.58 19.72 -4.96
N PRO A 281 -16.12 20.96 -4.72
CA PRO A 281 -14.72 21.24 -4.43
C PRO A 281 -14.29 20.95 -2.98
N LEU A 282 -15.23 20.60 -2.09
CA LEU A 282 -14.93 20.30 -0.69
C LEU A 282 -14.61 18.81 -0.52
N TYR A 283 -13.49 18.52 0.15
CA TYR A 283 -13.05 17.19 0.53
C TYR A 283 -12.84 17.09 2.04
N LEU A 284 -13.35 16.02 2.63
CA LEU A 284 -13.17 15.68 4.03
C LEU A 284 -12.67 14.23 4.12
N GLN A 285 -11.69 13.97 4.97
CA GLN A 285 -11.20 12.62 5.26
C GLN A 285 -10.79 12.53 6.72
N GLY A 286 -11.17 11.46 7.40
CA GLY A 286 -10.68 11.16 8.74
C GLY A 286 -10.54 9.66 8.94
N GLU A 287 -9.53 9.30 9.72
CA GLU A 287 -9.30 7.92 10.13
C GLU A 287 -8.94 7.86 11.60
N VAL A 288 -9.37 6.79 12.26
CA VAL A 288 -8.95 6.42 13.61
C VAL A 288 -8.40 5.01 13.56
N GLN A 289 -7.29 4.76 14.27
CA GLN A 289 -6.70 3.43 14.36
C GLN A 289 -6.27 3.13 15.78
N ALA A 290 -6.42 1.88 16.18
CA ALA A 290 -5.99 1.35 17.46
C ALA A 290 -5.15 0.08 17.26
N THR A 291 -4.09 -0.08 18.06
CA THR A 291 -3.25 -1.27 18.10
C THR A 291 -3.24 -1.83 19.51
N SER A 292 -3.62 -3.11 19.65
CA SER A 292 -3.60 -3.85 20.93
C SER A 292 -2.50 -4.90 20.90
N VAL A 293 -1.48 -4.77 21.75
CA VAL A 293 -0.30 -5.63 21.78
C VAL A 293 -0.44 -6.67 22.88
N LYS A 294 -0.57 -7.94 22.50
CA LYS A 294 -0.66 -9.08 23.42
C LYS A 294 0.72 -9.67 23.67
N ARG A 295 1.10 -9.78 24.95
CA ARG A 295 2.43 -10.21 25.38
C ARG A 295 2.36 -11.56 26.11
N TRP A 296 3.44 -12.34 25.99
CA TRP A 296 3.59 -13.63 26.66
C TRP A 296 3.61 -13.50 28.18
N TYR A 297 3.37 -14.64 28.85
CA TYR A 297 3.52 -14.80 30.30
C TYR A 297 2.66 -13.85 31.15
N GLY A 298 1.45 -13.51 30.66
CA GLY A 298 0.50 -12.68 31.40
C GLY A 298 0.93 -11.22 31.58
N LYS A 299 1.91 -10.74 30.80
CA LYS A 299 2.28 -9.33 30.78
C LYS A 299 1.07 -8.47 30.34
N PRO A 300 0.94 -7.23 30.86
CA PRO A 300 -0.15 -6.33 30.48
C PRO A 300 -0.26 -6.12 28.96
N THR A 301 -1.50 -5.99 28.47
CA THR A 301 -1.75 -5.57 27.08
C THR A 301 -1.45 -4.08 26.96
N ALA A 302 -0.57 -3.70 26.05
CA ALA A 302 -0.35 -2.30 25.70
C ALA A 302 -1.32 -1.91 24.57
N THR A 303 -2.01 -0.77 24.70
CA THR A 303 -2.99 -0.30 23.72
C THR A 303 -2.65 1.11 23.28
N PHE A 304 -2.51 1.30 21.98
CA PHE A 304 -2.14 2.57 21.37
C PHE A 304 -3.21 3.01 20.40
N MET A 305 -3.48 4.31 20.33
CA MET A 305 -4.53 4.85 19.47
C MET A 305 -4.10 6.19 18.88
N GLY A 306 -4.57 6.46 17.67
CA GLY A 306 -4.41 7.74 17.02
C GLY A 306 -5.49 7.96 15.99
N GLY A 307 -5.52 9.17 15.47
CA GLY A 307 -6.39 9.51 14.35
C GLY A 307 -6.03 10.85 13.75
N TYR A 308 -6.69 11.17 12.65
CA TYR A 308 -6.59 12.50 12.05
C TYR A 308 -7.90 12.89 11.38
N GLY A 309 -8.06 14.19 11.16
CA GLY A 309 -9.07 14.76 10.29
C GLY A 309 -8.43 15.76 9.34
N THR A 310 -8.76 15.63 8.06
CA THR A 310 -8.31 16.47 6.95
C THR A 310 -9.52 17.14 6.32
N VAL A 311 -9.43 18.44 6.12
CA VAL A 311 -10.33 19.22 5.26
C VAL A 311 -9.52 19.82 4.13
N SER A 312 -10.08 19.80 2.93
CA SER A 312 -9.50 20.44 1.77
C SER A 312 -10.56 21.09 0.90
N TRP A 313 -10.21 22.21 0.27
CA TRP A 313 -11.09 22.95 -0.61
C TRP A 313 -10.35 23.37 -1.88
N MET A 314 -10.84 22.90 -3.04
CA MET A 314 -10.40 23.36 -4.35
C MET A 314 -10.98 24.74 -4.65
N LEU A 315 -10.18 25.79 -4.52
CA LEU A 315 -10.58 27.18 -4.78
C LEU A 315 -10.98 27.38 -6.26
N THR A 316 -10.44 26.56 -7.14
CA THR A 316 -10.68 26.56 -8.59
C THR A 316 -11.89 25.73 -9.03
N GLY A 317 -12.50 24.95 -8.14
CA GLY A 317 -13.79 24.27 -8.37
C GLY A 317 -13.73 22.79 -8.75
N GLU A 318 -12.53 22.21 -8.93
CA GLU A 318 -12.34 20.80 -9.27
C GLU A 318 -12.82 19.87 -8.14
N SER A 319 -13.27 18.67 -8.50
CA SER A 319 -13.63 17.62 -7.54
C SER A 319 -12.61 16.48 -7.59
N ARG A 320 -12.75 15.49 -6.69
CA ARG A 320 -12.01 14.23 -6.70
C ARG A 320 -12.89 13.09 -7.19
N VAL A 321 -12.28 12.15 -7.91
CA VAL A 321 -12.93 10.88 -8.30
C VAL A 321 -12.77 9.85 -7.18
N TYR A 322 -13.68 8.89 -7.10
CA TYR A 322 -13.60 7.77 -6.17
C TYR A 322 -13.83 6.44 -6.88
N TYR A 323 -12.95 5.47 -6.61
CA TYR A 323 -12.99 4.13 -7.18
C TYR A 323 -13.56 3.13 -6.17
N VAL A 324 -14.79 2.67 -6.41
CA VAL A 324 -15.52 1.76 -5.49
C VAL A 324 -14.84 0.40 -5.38
N ASP A 325 -14.31 -0.09 -6.50
CA ASP A 325 -13.61 -1.36 -6.62
C ASP A 325 -12.28 -1.39 -5.87
N GLU A 326 -11.68 -0.24 -5.57
CA GLU A 326 -10.46 -0.13 -4.74
C GLU A 326 -10.76 0.37 -3.33
N GLY A 327 -11.86 1.11 -3.16
CA GLY A 327 -12.17 1.83 -1.93
C GLY A 327 -11.18 2.98 -1.70
N GLU A 328 -10.81 3.68 -2.77
CA GLU A 328 -9.74 4.69 -2.83
C GLU A 328 -10.18 5.95 -3.58
N PHE A 329 -9.56 7.09 -3.26
CA PHE A 329 -9.76 8.34 -4.01
C PHE A 329 -8.77 8.42 -5.17
N GLY A 330 -9.29 8.79 -6.33
CA GLY A 330 -8.55 9.01 -7.56
C GLY A 330 -8.00 10.44 -7.68
N PRO A 331 -7.47 10.79 -8.86
CA PRO A 331 -7.01 12.13 -9.15
C PRO A 331 -8.14 13.16 -9.05
N ILE A 332 -7.73 14.41 -8.93
CA ILE A 332 -8.61 15.57 -9.08
C ILE A 332 -9.05 15.65 -10.55
N ASP A 333 -10.20 16.28 -10.80
CA ASP A 333 -10.65 16.60 -12.15
C ASP A 333 -9.58 17.41 -12.90
N GLU A 334 -9.64 17.39 -14.23
CA GLU A 334 -8.79 18.25 -15.04
C GLU A 334 -8.91 19.72 -14.59
N PRO A 335 -7.79 20.44 -14.44
CA PRO A 335 -7.83 21.83 -13.99
C PRO A 335 -8.79 22.68 -14.83
N CYS A 336 -9.68 23.41 -14.13
CA CYS A 336 -10.65 24.30 -14.76
C CYS A 336 -9.99 25.53 -15.38
N SER A 337 -8.76 25.84 -14.97
CA SER A 337 -7.98 26.99 -15.43
C SER A 337 -6.68 26.57 -16.11
N ALA A 338 -6.25 27.34 -17.11
CA ALA A 338 -5.01 27.08 -17.87
C ALA A 338 -3.74 27.12 -17.00
N TRP A 339 -3.79 27.80 -15.86
CA TRP A 339 -2.67 27.90 -14.91
C TRP A 339 -2.68 26.78 -13.85
N GLY A 340 -3.68 25.90 -13.85
CA GLY A 340 -3.79 24.77 -12.93
C GLY A 340 -4.94 24.89 -11.93
N ALA A 341 -4.91 24.03 -10.91
CA ALA A 341 -5.87 23.99 -9.81
C ALA A 341 -5.19 24.48 -8.51
N VAL A 342 -5.94 25.16 -7.65
CA VAL A 342 -5.46 25.61 -6.33
C VAL A 342 -6.28 24.97 -5.23
N GLU A 343 -5.58 24.33 -4.31
CA GLU A 343 -6.13 23.62 -3.16
C GLU A 343 -5.69 24.29 -1.86
N LEU A 344 -6.64 24.55 -0.95
CA LEU A 344 -6.38 24.94 0.42
C LEU A 344 -6.74 23.78 1.35
N ALA A 345 -5.81 23.36 2.20
CA ALA A 345 -6.02 22.21 3.08
C ALA A 345 -5.53 22.45 4.51
N ALA A 346 -6.19 21.78 5.46
CA ALA A 346 -5.79 21.72 6.86
C ALA A 346 -5.97 20.29 7.40
N ARG A 347 -5.04 19.84 8.25
CA ARG A 347 -5.10 18.55 8.94
C ARG A 347 -4.83 18.74 10.42
N TYR A 348 -5.60 18.00 11.22
CA TYR A 348 -5.36 17.81 12.65
C TYR A 348 -5.09 16.34 12.91
N SER A 349 -3.96 16.02 13.54
CA SER A 349 -3.53 14.65 13.83
C SER A 349 -3.22 14.49 15.31
N VAL A 350 -3.64 13.36 15.88
CA VAL A 350 -3.38 12.99 17.28
C VAL A 350 -2.88 11.56 17.32
N LEU A 351 -1.87 11.31 18.16
CA LEU A 351 -1.34 9.98 18.40
C LEU A 351 -0.94 9.86 19.88
N SER A 352 -1.39 8.79 20.52
CA SER A 352 -0.94 8.39 21.86
C SER A 352 -0.17 7.07 21.77
N LEU A 353 1.10 7.12 22.13
CA LEU A 353 1.98 5.95 22.26
C LEU A 353 2.35 5.65 23.73
N ASN A 354 1.62 6.23 24.68
CA ASN A 354 1.78 5.92 26.10
C ASN A 354 0.95 4.66 26.44
N ASP A 355 1.50 3.78 27.28
CA ASP A 355 0.83 2.56 27.78
C ASP A 355 0.41 2.64 29.26
#